data_AF-A0A7H9AN95-F1
#
_entry.id   AF-A0A7H9AN95-F1
#
_cell.length_a   1.000
_cell.length_b   1.000
_cell.length_c   1.000
_cell.angle_alpha   90.00
_cell.angle_beta   90.00
_cell.angle_gamma   90.00
#
_symmetry.space_group_name_H-M   'P 1'
#
loop_
_entity.id
_entity.type
_entity.pdbx_description
1 polymer ?
#
loop_
_entity_poly.entity_id
_entity_poly.type
_entity_poly.pdbx_seq_one_letter_code
_entity_poly.pdbx_strand_id
1 'polypeptide(L)'
;MLKGIYWKVEVGDITLQQVHITPHFNFNLNRMNFNIIIKEILGSVLNLFGFTLKEESKGIIEYDHEKMSISFSYDFNRSFEVVANFLFKANNKSYKFGELKEFLIKENNRFTTIQILEDDKLKTWAKELKIFLQNHLDFIIKNHAKVCFELDVIRKQNVLEYNNERDERYFKEDVDRLWKDKDYMKLTKLIENYKGNLDSSLKKKYEYAIKRLS
;
A
#
# COMPACT_ATOMS: atom_id res chain seq x y z
N MET A 1 -4.79 -21.42 23.48
CA MET A 1 -5.28 -20.96 24.80
C MET A 1 -4.65 -19.59 25.06
N LEU A 2 -5.33 -18.50 24.73
CA LEU A 2 -4.78 -17.13 24.89
C LEU A 2 -5.03 -16.68 26.33
N LYS A 3 -3.97 -16.29 27.04
CA LYS A 3 -4.06 -15.71 28.39
C LYS A 3 -4.47 -14.24 28.25
N GLY A 4 -5.61 -13.88 28.83
CA GLY A 4 -6.07 -12.49 28.90
C GLY A 4 -5.20 -11.63 29.84
N ILE A 5 -5.20 -10.33 29.60
CA ILE A 5 -4.56 -9.34 30.48
C ILE A 5 -5.62 -8.83 31.47
N TYR A 6 -5.27 -8.82 32.75
CA TYR A 6 -6.15 -8.39 33.85
C TYR A 6 -5.70 -7.04 34.37
N TRP A 7 -6.65 -6.10 34.53
CA TRP A 7 -6.45 -4.89 35.32
C TRP A 7 -7.58 -4.78 36.33
N LYS A 8 -7.21 -4.55 37.59
CA LYS A 8 -8.12 -4.25 38.70
C LYS A 8 -7.92 -2.79 39.05
N VAL A 9 -9.00 -2.01 39.06
CA VAL A 9 -8.99 -0.63 39.55
C VAL A 9 -9.91 -0.58 40.76
N GLU A 10 -9.35 -0.21 41.91
CA GLU A 10 -10.09 0.03 43.14
C GLU A 10 -10.33 1.54 43.26
N VAL A 11 -11.60 1.95 43.42
CA VAL A 11 -11.97 3.34 43.70
C VAL A 11 -12.88 3.35 44.94
N GLY A 12 -12.28 3.55 46.11
CA GLY A 12 -12.98 3.55 47.40
C GLY A 12 -13.67 2.21 47.73
N ASP A 13 -14.81 2.28 48.42
CA ASP A 13 -15.56 1.10 48.90
C ASP A 13 -16.48 0.45 47.84
N ILE A 14 -16.41 0.90 46.58
CA ILE A 14 -17.26 0.38 45.50
C ILE A 14 -16.48 -0.66 44.70
N THR A 15 -16.88 -1.92 44.83
CA THR A 15 -16.43 -2.98 43.93
C THR A 15 -17.29 -2.96 42.67
N LEU A 16 -16.80 -2.39 41.58
CA LEU A 16 -17.46 -2.49 40.27
C LEU A 16 -17.37 -3.93 39.77
N GLN A 17 -18.52 -4.60 39.60
CA GLN A 17 -18.59 -5.93 38.98
C GLN A 17 -18.12 -5.89 37.53
N GLN A 18 -17.31 -6.87 37.15
CA GLN A 18 -16.81 -7.10 35.80
C GLN A 18 -17.97 -7.15 34.79
N VAL A 19 -18.01 -6.20 33.85
CA VAL A 19 -18.65 -6.44 32.56
C VAL A 19 -17.60 -7.07 31.66
N HIS A 20 -17.71 -8.38 31.49
CA HIS A 20 -16.96 -9.13 30.50
C HIS A 20 -17.45 -8.71 29.10
N ILE A 21 -16.79 -7.73 28.49
CA ILE A 21 -16.88 -7.55 27.04
C ILE A 21 -15.76 -8.41 26.47
N THR A 22 -16.01 -9.70 26.29
CA THR A 22 -15.31 -10.37 25.19
C THR A 22 -15.89 -9.73 23.95
N PRO A 23 -15.10 -9.12 23.06
CA PRO A 23 -15.52 -9.07 21.69
C PRO A 23 -15.59 -10.54 21.25
N HIS A 24 -16.77 -11.13 21.35
CA HIS A 24 -17.12 -12.29 20.57
C HIS A 24 -17.15 -11.81 19.11
N PHE A 25 -15.97 -11.63 18.53
CA PHE A 25 -15.82 -11.80 17.11
C PHE A 25 -16.08 -13.28 16.87
N ASN A 26 -17.36 -13.62 16.76
CA ASN A 26 -17.83 -14.83 16.11
C ASN A 26 -17.46 -14.68 14.63
N PHE A 27 -16.16 -14.78 14.33
CA PHE A 27 -15.71 -15.12 12.98
C PHE A 27 -16.11 -16.58 12.77
N ASN A 28 -17.40 -16.81 12.53
CA ASN A 28 -17.80 -17.85 11.58
C ASN A 28 -17.26 -17.39 10.23
N LEU A 29 -15.93 -17.52 10.06
CA LEU A 29 -15.27 -17.50 8.76
C LEU A 29 -15.84 -18.72 8.02
N ASN A 30 -16.99 -18.53 7.36
CA ASN A 30 -17.16 -19.14 6.05
C ASN A 30 -15.86 -18.84 5.33
N ARG A 31 -15.00 -19.87 5.22
CA ARG A 31 -13.66 -19.72 4.65
C ARG A 31 -13.87 -19.16 3.26
N MET A 32 -13.51 -17.90 3.06
CA MET A 32 -13.65 -17.22 1.77
C MET A 32 -13.15 -18.14 0.66
N ASN A 33 -13.98 -18.37 -0.34
CA ASN A 33 -13.68 -19.34 -1.40
C ASN A 33 -12.74 -18.73 -2.45
N PHE A 34 -11.60 -18.19 -1.98
CA PHE A 34 -10.70 -17.36 -2.77
C PHE A 34 -10.32 -18.03 -4.08
N ASN A 35 -9.77 -19.24 -4.01
CA ASN A 35 -9.28 -19.94 -5.19
C ASN A 35 -10.40 -20.19 -6.22
N ILE A 36 -11.58 -20.60 -5.75
CA ILE A 36 -12.73 -20.91 -6.60
C ILE A 36 -13.17 -19.62 -7.31
N ILE A 37 -13.41 -18.54 -6.56
CA ILE A 37 -13.88 -17.26 -7.09
C ILE A 37 -12.90 -16.70 -8.13
N ILE A 38 -11.61 -16.73 -7.84
CA ILE A 38 -10.57 -16.22 -8.75
C ILE A 38 -10.52 -17.05 -10.04
N LYS A 39 -10.52 -18.38 -9.96
CA LYS A 39 -10.51 -19.24 -11.15
C LYS A 39 -11.76 -19.08 -12.00
N GLU A 40 -12.94 -19.06 -11.38
CA GLU A 40 -14.22 -18.90 -12.09
C GLU A 40 -14.29 -17.57 -12.84
N ILE A 41 -13.86 -16.48 -12.21
CA ILE A 41 -13.99 -15.15 -12.79
C ILE A 41 -12.88 -14.86 -13.81
N LEU A 42 -11.62 -15.15 -13.46
CA LEU A 42 -10.44 -14.75 -14.23
C LEU A 42 -9.92 -15.84 -15.16
N GLY A 43 -10.10 -17.11 -14.83
CA GLY A 43 -9.46 -18.23 -15.54
C GLY A 43 -9.78 -18.27 -17.03
N SER A 44 -11.05 -18.02 -17.39
CA SER A 44 -11.47 -17.94 -18.80
C SER A 44 -10.72 -16.85 -19.58
N VAL A 45 -10.58 -15.64 -19.02
CA VAL A 45 -9.87 -14.54 -19.68
C VAL A 45 -8.39 -14.85 -19.80
N LEU A 46 -7.76 -15.35 -18.73
CA LEU A 46 -6.33 -15.68 -18.74
C LEU A 46 -6.02 -16.78 -19.78
N ASN A 47 -6.85 -17.82 -19.86
CA ASN A 47 -6.70 -18.88 -20.85
C ASN A 47 -6.85 -18.36 -22.29
N LEU A 48 -7.76 -17.41 -22.54
CA LEU A 48 -7.90 -16.78 -23.87
C LEU A 48 -6.63 -16.04 -24.30
N PHE A 49 -5.84 -15.53 -23.36
CA PHE A 49 -4.55 -14.89 -23.61
C PHE A 49 -3.36 -15.86 -23.53
N GLY A 50 -3.61 -17.18 -23.55
CA GLY A 50 -2.58 -18.20 -23.59
C GLY A 50 -1.85 -18.43 -22.26
N PHE A 51 -2.38 -17.92 -21.14
CA PHE A 51 -1.87 -18.29 -19.83
C PHE A 51 -2.31 -19.70 -19.45
N THR A 52 -1.48 -20.38 -18.67
CA THR A 52 -1.77 -21.70 -18.11
C THR A 52 -1.67 -21.66 -16.59
N LEU A 53 -2.54 -22.38 -15.90
CA LEU A 53 -2.47 -22.49 -14.44
C LEU A 53 -1.19 -23.24 -14.05
N LYS A 54 -0.32 -22.59 -13.28
CA LYS A 54 0.98 -23.11 -12.85
C LYS A 54 0.98 -23.56 -11.40
N GLU A 55 0.37 -22.77 -10.51
CA GLU A 55 0.28 -23.09 -9.10
C GLU A 55 -1.14 -22.83 -8.57
N GLU A 56 -1.62 -23.75 -7.74
CA GLU A 56 -2.82 -23.55 -6.92
C GLU A 56 -2.56 -24.07 -5.51
N SER A 57 -2.53 -23.18 -4.54
CA SER A 57 -2.45 -23.50 -3.12
C SER A 57 -3.40 -22.61 -2.31
N LYS A 58 -3.63 -22.90 -1.03
CA LYS A 58 -4.65 -22.15 -0.26
C LYS A 58 -4.33 -20.65 -0.24
N GLY A 59 -5.18 -19.85 -0.88
CA GLY A 59 -5.01 -18.40 -0.94
C GLY A 59 -4.01 -17.93 -1.98
N ILE A 60 -3.54 -18.80 -2.86
CA ILE A 60 -2.58 -18.47 -3.91
C ILE A 60 -2.98 -19.16 -5.20
N ILE A 61 -3.01 -18.40 -6.30
CA ILE A 61 -3.15 -18.91 -7.65
C ILE A 61 -2.13 -18.21 -8.55
N GLU A 62 -1.35 -18.97 -9.30
CA GLU A 62 -0.41 -18.46 -10.30
C GLU A 62 -0.74 -18.98 -11.70
N TYR A 63 -0.80 -18.06 -12.65
CA TYR A 63 -0.90 -18.33 -14.08
C TYR A 63 0.39 -17.92 -14.77
N ASP A 64 0.87 -18.74 -15.72
CA ASP A 64 2.11 -18.50 -16.45
C ASP A 64 1.88 -18.38 -17.95
N HIS A 65 2.62 -17.47 -18.57
CA HIS A 65 2.71 -17.24 -20.01
C HIS A 65 4.19 -17.03 -20.40
N GLU A 66 4.55 -17.22 -21.66
CA GLU A 66 5.95 -17.12 -22.13
C GLU A 66 6.64 -15.81 -21.72
N LYS A 67 5.89 -14.69 -21.70
CA LYS A 67 6.42 -13.35 -21.41
C LYS A 67 6.27 -12.89 -19.96
N MET A 68 5.31 -13.45 -19.22
CA MET A 68 4.99 -12.99 -17.87
C MET A 68 4.18 -14.03 -17.09
N SER A 69 4.14 -13.87 -15.77
CA SER A 69 3.31 -14.65 -14.87
C SER A 69 2.39 -13.70 -14.09
N ILE A 70 1.17 -14.15 -13.78
CA ILE A 70 0.20 -13.38 -12.99
C ILE A 70 -0.16 -14.23 -11.77
N SER A 71 0.09 -13.69 -10.57
CA SER A 71 -0.21 -14.36 -9.31
C SER A 71 -1.25 -13.57 -8.52
N PHE A 72 -2.20 -14.28 -7.93
CA PHE A 72 -3.21 -13.77 -7.02
C PHE A 72 -2.98 -14.37 -5.65
N SER A 73 -2.93 -13.54 -4.62
CA SER A 73 -2.71 -13.99 -3.24
C SER A 73 -3.70 -13.36 -2.26
N TYR A 74 -4.08 -14.11 -1.23
CA TYR A 74 -4.95 -13.66 -0.15
C TYR A 74 -4.45 -14.15 1.21
N ASP A 75 -4.26 -13.21 2.15
CA ASP A 75 -3.83 -13.53 3.52
C ASP A 75 -5.03 -13.84 4.43
N PHE A 76 -5.32 -15.12 4.64
CA PHE A 76 -6.41 -15.59 5.50
C PHE A 76 -6.23 -15.32 7.01
N ASN A 77 -5.01 -15.03 7.47
CA ASN A 77 -4.66 -15.17 8.89
C ASN A 77 -4.33 -13.85 9.57
N ARG A 78 -3.87 -12.83 8.81
CA ARG A 78 -3.36 -11.59 9.41
C ARG A 78 -4.10 -10.37 8.92
N SER A 79 -4.06 -10.13 7.62
CA SER A 79 -4.48 -8.84 7.06
C SER A 79 -5.74 -8.91 6.20
N PHE A 80 -6.18 -10.10 5.77
CA PHE A 80 -7.30 -10.27 4.82
C PHE A 80 -7.09 -9.49 3.52
N GLU A 81 -5.82 -9.25 3.19
CA GLU A 81 -5.43 -8.48 2.01
C GLU A 81 -5.44 -9.36 0.77
N VAL A 82 -5.99 -8.83 -0.32
CA VAL A 82 -5.90 -9.41 -1.65
C VAL A 82 -4.87 -8.65 -2.49
N VAL A 83 -4.04 -9.40 -3.22
CA VAL A 83 -3.01 -8.83 -4.09
C VAL A 83 -3.02 -9.56 -5.44
N ALA A 84 -2.89 -8.79 -6.51
CA ALA A 84 -2.57 -9.28 -7.85
C ALA A 84 -1.20 -8.72 -8.25
N ASN A 85 -0.29 -9.62 -8.62
CA ASN A 85 1.08 -9.31 -9.02
C ASN A 85 1.35 -9.84 -10.43
N PHE A 86 2.15 -9.09 -11.18
CA PHE A 86 2.48 -9.34 -12.58
C PHE A 86 4.01 -9.41 -12.70
N LEU A 87 4.55 -10.61 -12.79
CA LEU A 87 5.97 -10.88 -12.97
C LEU A 87 6.32 -10.84 -14.45
N PHE A 88 7.12 -9.86 -14.88
CA PHE A 88 7.59 -9.77 -16.25
C PHE A 88 8.93 -10.50 -16.41
N LYS A 89 8.97 -11.48 -17.31
CA LYS A 89 10.18 -12.30 -17.53
C LYS A 89 11.31 -11.52 -18.21
N ALA A 90 10.98 -10.42 -18.91
CA ALA A 90 11.97 -9.58 -19.60
C ALA A 90 12.93 -8.84 -18.66
N ASN A 91 12.49 -8.49 -17.44
CA ASN A 91 13.34 -7.84 -16.44
C ASN A 91 13.36 -8.57 -15.09
N ASN A 92 12.67 -9.71 -15.00
CA ASN A 92 12.49 -10.52 -13.80
C ASN A 92 11.98 -9.71 -12.60
N LYS A 93 11.09 -8.73 -12.84
CA LYS A 93 10.47 -7.92 -11.79
C LYS A 93 8.97 -8.12 -11.74
N SER A 94 8.45 -8.04 -10.53
CA SER A 94 7.01 -8.07 -10.27
C SER A 94 6.47 -6.66 -10.07
N TYR A 95 5.29 -6.40 -10.62
CA TYR A 95 4.53 -5.16 -10.45
C TYR A 95 3.13 -5.48 -9.93
N LYS A 96 2.66 -4.69 -8.98
CA LYS A 96 1.32 -4.81 -8.42
C LYS A 96 0.28 -4.30 -9.41
N PHE A 97 -0.95 -4.79 -9.28
CA PHE A 97 -2.08 -4.31 -10.07
C PHE A 97 -2.25 -2.79 -10.03
N GLY A 98 -2.09 -2.15 -8.87
CA GLY A 98 -2.17 -0.70 -8.74
C GLY A 98 -1.16 0.06 -9.60
N GLU A 99 0.06 -0.47 -9.75
CA GLU A 99 1.11 0.13 -10.60
C GLU A 99 0.73 0.04 -12.09
N LEU A 100 0.12 -1.08 -12.51
CA LEU A 100 -0.38 -1.22 -13.88
C LEU A 100 -1.57 -0.30 -14.16
N LYS A 101 -2.48 -0.10 -13.20
CA LYS A 101 -3.59 0.84 -13.35
C LYS A 101 -3.10 2.28 -13.46
N GLU A 102 -2.14 2.67 -12.64
CA GLU A 102 -1.51 3.99 -12.72
C GLU A 102 -0.93 4.23 -14.12
N PHE A 103 -0.19 3.25 -14.63
CA PHE A 103 0.42 3.36 -15.96
C PHE A 103 -0.62 3.41 -17.10
N LEU A 104 -1.62 2.53 -17.10
CA LEU A 104 -2.53 2.35 -18.25
C LEU A 104 -3.75 3.26 -18.24
N ILE A 105 -4.31 3.54 -17.06
CA ILE A 105 -5.56 4.31 -16.91
C ILE A 105 -5.36 5.58 -16.06
N LYS A 106 -4.11 5.91 -15.69
CA LYS A 106 -3.75 7.10 -14.90
C LYS A 106 -4.49 7.20 -13.58
N GLU A 107 -4.82 6.04 -12.99
CA GLU A 107 -5.48 5.99 -11.69
C GLU A 107 -4.47 6.18 -10.55
N ASN A 108 -4.70 7.17 -9.69
CA ASN A 108 -3.79 7.53 -8.59
C ASN A 108 -4.03 6.74 -7.28
N ASN A 109 -4.25 5.43 -7.38
CA ASN A 109 -4.51 4.54 -6.23
C ASN A 109 -3.43 3.45 -6.08
N ARG A 110 -2.17 3.89 -5.93
CA ARG A 110 -0.98 3.01 -6.02
C ARG A 110 -0.74 2.17 -4.77
N PHE A 111 -1.14 2.68 -3.61
CA PHE A 111 -0.81 2.13 -2.29
C PHE A 111 -2.01 1.57 -1.53
N THR A 112 -3.17 1.45 -2.17
CA THR A 112 -4.34 0.86 -1.53
C THR A 112 -4.19 -0.66 -1.53
N THR A 113 -3.69 -1.19 -0.41
CA THR A 113 -3.91 -2.59 -0.11
C THR A 113 -5.40 -2.80 0.12
N ILE A 114 -5.98 -3.80 -0.53
CA ILE A 114 -7.41 -4.05 -0.51
C ILE A 114 -7.67 -5.17 0.49
N GLN A 115 -8.31 -4.85 1.60
CA GLN A 115 -8.77 -5.84 2.57
C GLN A 115 -10.18 -6.29 2.19
N ILE A 116 -10.39 -7.60 2.09
CA ILE A 116 -11.66 -8.19 1.67
C ILE A 116 -12.05 -9.26 2.68
N LEU A 117 -13.19 -9.10 3.34
CA LEU A 117 -13.68 -10.04 4.35
C LEU A 117 -14.83 -10.92 3.84
N GLU A 118 -15.43 -10.57 2.70
CA GLU A 118 -16.66 -11.15 2.19
C GLU A 118 -16.50 -11.64 0.74
N ASP A 119 -17.06 -12.81 0.42
CA ASP A 119 -17.01 -13.41 -0.93
C ASP A 119 -17.54 -12.44 -2.02
N ASP A 120 -18.59 -11.67 -1.73
CA ASP A 120 -19.17 -10.74 -2.71
C ASP A 120 -18.27 -9.53 -3.01
N LYS A 121 -17.51 -9.09 -2.01
CA LYS A 121 -16.46 -8.07 -2.19
C LYS A 121 -15.31 -8.64 -3.00
N LEU A 122 -14.92 -9.90 -2.77
CA LEU A 122 -13.91 -10.58 -3.58
C LEU A 122 -14.36 -10.73 -5.04
N LYS A 123 -15.60 -11.14 -5.28
CA LYS A 123 -16.18 -11.25 -6.63
C LYS A 123 -16.17 -9.90 -7.35
N THR A 124 -16.52 -8.82 -6.66
CA THR A 124 -16.49 -7.46 -7.21
C THR A 124 -15.08 -7.08 -7.63
N TRP A 125 -14.10 -7.23 -6.73
CA TRP A 125 -12.70 -6.98 -7.02
C TRP A 125 -12.17 -7.83 -8.20
N ALA A 126 -12.50 -9.12 -8.22
CA ALA A 126 -12.11 -10.01 -9.31
C ALA A 126 -12.76 -9.62 -10.64
N LYS A 127 -14.00 -9.13 -10.65
CA LYS A 127 -14.66 -8.62 -11.87
C LYS A 127 -14.01 -7.33 -12.37
N GLU A 128 -13.63 -6.40 -11.50
CA GLU A 128 -12.89 -5.20 -11.88
C GLU A 128 -11.55 -5.56 -12.53
N LEU A 129 -10.81 -6.48 -11.90
CA LEU A 129 -9.58 -7.01 -12.45
C LEU A 129 -9.81 -7.73 -13.79
N LYS A 130 -10.88 -8.50 -13.92
CA LYS A 130 -11.26 -9.14 -15.20
C LYS A 130 -11.43 -8.11 -16.31
N ILE A 131 -12.19 -7.05 -16.06
CA ILE A 131 -12.44 -5.98 -17.03
C ILE A 131 -11.11 -5.32 -17.43
N PHE A 132 -10.25 -5.04 -16.46
CA PHE A 132 -8.93 -4.50 -16.73
C PHE A 132 -8.10 -5.43 -17.64
N LEU A 133 -8.04 -6.73 -17.32
CA LEU A 133 -7.30 -7.70 -18.13
C LEU A 133 -7.88 -7.80 -19.54
N GLN A 134 -9.20 -7.83 -19.69
CA GLN A 134 -9.85 -7.85 -21.01
C GLN A 134 -9.46 -6.64 -21.88
N ASN A 135 -9.31 -5.47 -21.27
CA ASN A 135 -9.02 -4.23 -21.99
C ASN A 135 -7.53 -4.02 -22.28
N HIS A 136 -6.64 -4.56 -21.45
CA HIS A 136 -5.23 -4.15 -21.47
C HIS A 136 -4.23 -5.31 -21.58
N LEU A 137 -4.62 -6.56 -21.35
CA LEU A 137 -3.67 -7.67 -21.27
C LEU A 137 -2.96 -7.93 -22.61
N ASP A 138 -3.65 -7.83 -23.75
CA ASP A 138 -3.04 -7.95 -25.09
C ASP A 138 -1.92 -6.92 -25.29
N PHE A 139 -2.20 -5.66 -24.96
CA PHE A 139 -1.23 -4.58 -25.05
C PHE A 139 -0.03 -4.84 -24.13
N ILE A 140 -0.27 -5.26 -22.89
CA ILE A 140 0.77 -5.55 -21.90
C ILE A 140 1.71 -6.66 -22.41
N ILE A 141 1.17 -7.75 -22.96
CA ILE A 141 1.97 -8.87 -23.47
C ILE A 141 2.78 -8.44 -24.70
N LYS A 142 2.13 -7.81 -25.68
CA LYS A 142 2.79 -7.39 -26.93
C LYS A 142 3.88 -6.36 -26.70
N ASN A 143 3.69 -5.47 -25.73
CA ASN A 143 4.61 -4.36 -25.44
C ASN A 143 5.40 -4.56 -24.14
N HIS A 144 5.53 -5.79 -23.65
CA HIS A 144 6.05 -6.09 -22.31
C HIS A 144 7.38 -5.40 -21.96
N ALA A 145 8.33 -5.31 -22.88
CA ALA A 145 9.61 -4.63 -22.65
C ALA A 145 9.44 -3.11 -22.41
N LYS A 146 8.60 -2.45 -23.20
CA LYS A 146 8.29 -1.02 -23.03
C LYS A 146 7.53 -0.79 -21.73
N VAL A 147 6.53 -1.62 -21.43
CA VAL A 147 5.76 -1.55 -20.18
C VAL A 147 6.68 -1.67 -18.96
N CYS A 148 7.62 -2.62 -18.97
CA CYS A 148 8.63 -2.75 -17.92
C CYS A 148 9.47 -1.50 -17.72
N PHE A 149 9.95 -0.89 -18.81
CA PHE A 149 10.75 0.32 -18.77
C PHE A 149 9.96 1.48 -18.13
N GLU A 150 8.74 1.73 -18.59
CA GLU A 150 7.89 2.82 -18.09
C GLU A 150 7.54 2.63 -16.60
N LEU A 151 7.21 1.40 -16.19
CA LEU A 151 6.94 1.10 -14.78
C LEU A 151 8.19 1.30 -13.90
N ASP A 152 9.38 0.98 -14.40
CA ASP A 152 10.63 1.25 -13.68
C ASP A 152 10.93 2.75 -13.58
N VAL A 153 10.60 3.54 -14.61
CA VAL A 153 10.70 5.01 -14.56
C VAL A 153 9.74 5.58 -13.51
N ILE A 154 8.48 5.13 -13.52
CA ILE A 154 7.47 5.51 -12.53
C ILE A 154 7.96 5.19 -11.11
N ARG A 155 8.49 3.99 -10.86
CA ARG A 155 9.04 3.62 -9.55
C ARG A 155 10.15 4.56 -9.09
N LYS A 156 11.09 4.90 -9.97
CA LYS A 156 12.19 5.81 -9.64
C LYS A 156 11.68 7.21 -9.28
N GLN A 157 10.72 7.72 -10.07
CA GLN A 157 10.07 8.99 -9.82
C GLN A 157 9.37 8.99 -8.45
N ASN A 158 8.62 7.92 -8.14
CA ASN A 158 7.89 7.78 -6.89
C ASN A 158 8.83 7.70 -5.67
N VAL A 159 9.97 7.00 -5.80
CA VAL A 159 10.99 6.96 -4.75
C VAL A 159 11.59 8.33 -4.50
N LEU A 160 11.85 9.10 -5.57
CA LEU A 160 12.36 10.46 -5.46
C LEU A 160 11.34 11.39 -4.77
N GLU A 161 10.08 11.33 -5.18
CA GLU A 161 8.99 12.10 -4.59
C GLU A 161 8.83 11.78 -3.09
N TYR A 162 8.76 10.50 -2.73
CA TYR A 162 8.66 10.07 -1.33
C TYR A 162 9.86 10.55 -0.49
N ASN A 163 11.08 10.44 -1.02
CA ASN A 163 12.27 10.91 -0.31
C ASN A 163 12.23 12.44 -0.11
N ASN A 164 11.82 13.19 -1.13
CA ASN A 164 11.66 14.65 -1.02
C ASN A 164 10.61 15.02 0.03
N GLU A 165 9.44 14.38 0.02
CA GLU A 165 8.38 14.61 1.01
C GLU A 165 8.83 14.25 2.43
N ARG A 166 9.56 13.14 2.58
CA ARG A 166 10.11 12.72 3.87
C ARG A 166 11.12 13.74 4.39
N ASP A 167 12.05 14.17 3.54
CA ASP A 167 13.11 15.10 3.93
C ASP A 167 12.52 16.49 4.24
N GLU A 168 11.50 16.95 3.49
CA GLU A 168 10.75 18.17 3.80
C GLU A 168 10.02 18.06 5.16
N ARG A 169 9.39 16.92 5.44
CA ARG A 169 8.73 16.68 6.72
C ARG A 169 9.72 16.75 7.88
N TYR A 170 10.85 16.04 7.79
CA TYR A 170 11.87 16.08 8.85
C TYR A 170 12.46 17.47 9.03
N PHE A 171 12.69 18.20 7.94
CA PHE A 171 13.11 19.60 8.03
C PHE A 171 12.11 20.45 8.82
N LYS A 172 10.80 20.33 8.53
CA LYS A 172 9.75 21.07 9.25
C LYS A 172 9.68 20.69 10.73
N GLU A 173 9.78 19.39 11.04
CA GLU A 173 9.82 18.89 12.42
C GLU A 173 11.02 19.46 13.19
N ASP A 174 12.20 19.50 12.57
CA ASP A 174 13.40 20.07 13.19
C ASP A 174 13.29 21.60 13.38
N VAL A 175 12.75 22.33 12.40
CA VAL A 175 12.50 23.77 12.56
C VAL A 175 11.54 24.03 13.72
N ASP A 176 10.45 23.27 13.83
CA ASP A 176 9.47 23.41 14.90
C ASP A 176 10.07 23.09 16.27
N ARG A 177 10.91 22.06 16.35
CA ARG A 177 11.65 21.72 17.57
C ARG A 177 12.58 22.85 17.99
N LEU A 178 13.47 23.31 17.11
CA LEU A 178 14.43 24.38 17.41
C LEU A 178 13.73 25.70 17.75
N TRP A 179 12.59 25.98 17.10
CA TRP A 179 11.78 27.15 17.41
C TRP A 179 11.18 27.09 18.82
N LYS A 180 10.64 25.93 19.24
CA LYS A 180 10.12 25.70 20.59
C LYS A 180 11.22 25.81 21.65
N ASP A 181 12.39 25.26 21.35
CA ASP A 181 13.56 25.29 22.23
C ASP A 181 14.25 26.67 22.26
N LYS A 182 13.80 27.62 21.41
CA LYS A 182 14.41 28.95 21.21
C LYS A 182 15.89 28.89 20.81
N ASP A 183 16.34 27.79 20.20
CA ASP A 183 17.69 27.64 19.66
C ASP A 183 17.78 28.32 18.27
N TYR A 184 17.74 29.66 18.30
CA TYR A 184 17.71 30.49 17.10
C TYR A 184 18.98 30.35 16.25
N MET A 185 20.12 30.04 16.87
CA MET A 185 21.39 29.87 16.17
C MET A 185 21.40 28.60 15.31
N LYS A 186 20.89 27.47 15.84
CA LYS A 186 20.76 26.26 15.03
C LYS A 186 19.62 26.39 14.01
N LEU A 187 18.54 27.07 14.36
CA LEU A 187 17.41 27.27 13.45
C LEU A 187 17.81 28.06 12.19
N THR A 188 18.56 29.14 12.35
CA THR A 188 19.06 29.95 11.22
C THR A 188 19.97 29.12 10.31
N LYS A 189 20.95 28.42 10.87
CA LYS A 189 21.82 27.51 10.11
C LYS A 189 21.04 26.40 9.38
N LEU A 190 20.02 25.82 10.01
CA LEU A 190 19.20 24.78 9.40
C LEU A 190 18.45 25.32 8.18
N ILE A 191 17.82 26.49 8.31
CA ILE A 191 17.06 27.13 7.24
C ILE A 191 17.96 27.61 6.09
N GLU A 192 19.14 28.17 6.38
CA GLU A 192 20.11 28.60 5.36
C GLU A 192 20.60 27.44 4.47
N ASN A 193 20.74 26.24 5.04
CA ASN A 193 21.20 25.06 4.31
C ASN A 193 20.07 24.32 3.58
N TYR A 194 18.82 24.75 3.74
CA TYR A 194 17.68 24.12 3.07
C TYR A 194 17.59 24.56 1.61
N LYS A 195 17.66 23.59 0.70
CA LYS A 195 17.61 23.83 -0.75
C LYS A 195 16.18 23.87 -1.33
N GLY A 196 15.18 23.57 -0.52
CA GLY A 196 13.77 23.60 -0.93
C GLY A 196 13.15 24.99 -0.80
N ASN A 197 11.87 25.10 -1.18
CA ASN A 197 11.12 26.33 -1.04
C ASN A 197 10.71 26.56 0.41
N LEU A 198 10.99 27.74 0.95
CA LEU A 198 10.51 28.17 2.26
C LEU A 198 9.09 28.72 2.15
N ASP A 199 8.17 28.12 2.89
CA ASP A 199 6.82 28.66 3.05
C ASP A 199 6.82 29.97 3.87
N SER A 200 5.67 30.64 3.91
CA SER A 200 5.53 31.93 4.60
C SER A 200 5.73 31.84 6.11
N SER A 201 5.44 30.68 6.72
CA SER A 201 5.62 30.44 8.16
C SER A 201 7.10 30.32 8.50
N LEU A 202 7.83 29.53 7.72
CA LEU A 202 9.27 29.33 7.86
C LEU A 202 10.05 30.63 7.67
N LYS A 203 9.66 31.45 6.66
CA LYS A 203 10.27 32.77 6.44
C LYS A 203 10.12 33.68 7.67
N LYS A 204 8.93 33.75 8.27
CA LYS A 204 8.69 34.55 9.48
C LYS A 204 9.52 34.07 10.67
N LYS A 205 9.63 32.74 10.88
CA LYS A 205 10.47 32.17 11.94
C LYS A 205 11.94 32.52 11.75
N TYR A 206 12.41 32.42 10.52
CA TYR A 206 13.79 32.77 10.15
C TYR A 206 14.10 34.24 10.40
N GLU A 207 13.26 35.16 9.90
CA GLU A 207 13.43 36.61 10.11
C GLU A 207 13.42 36.98 11.60
N TYR A 208 12.55 36.35 12.39
CA TYR A 208 12.52 36.56 13.83
C TYR A 208 13.81 36.07 14.50
N ALA A 209 14.29 34.89 14.13
CA ALA A 209 15.50 34.31 14.69
C ALA A 209 16.74 35.17 14.40
N ILE A 210 16.87 35.70 13.17
CA ILE A 210 17.94 36.66 12.83
C ILE A 210 17.87 37.89 13.74
N LYS A 211 16.69 38.50 13.88
CA LYS A 211 16.49 39.70 14.73
C LYS A 211 16.81 39.47 16.22
N ARG A 212 16.77 38.23 16.70
CA ARG A 212 17.10 37.89 18.09
C ARG A 212 18.59 37.63 18.33
N LEU A 213 19.33 37.29 17.26
CA LEU A 213 20.76 37.03 17.31
C LEU A 213 21.60 38.26 16.95
N SER A 214 20.97 39.27 16.35
CA SER A 214 21.52 40.61 16.11
C SER A 214 21.33 41.49 17.34
#